data_AF-A0A0E2CXW3-F1
#
_entry.id   AF-A0A0E2CXW3-F1
#
_cell.length_a   1.000
_cell.length_b   1.000
_cell.length_c   1.000
_cell.angle_alpha   90.00
_cell.angle_beta   90.00
_cell.angle_gamma   90.00
#
_symmetry.space_group_name_H-M   'P 1'
#
loop_
_entity.id
_entity.type
_entity.pdbx_description
1 polymer ?
#
loop_
_entity_poly.entity_id
_entity_poly.type
_entity_poly.pdbx_seq_one_letter_code
_entity_poly.pdbx_strand_id
1 'polypeptide(L)'
;MNLSNQEKIDILRISKKIFICIVRHTGKDLDKLSLKTCIVKDLRISGDDVDDLVQDINRYFQIDWSSLNFKEYFGGEGFSIVEFFVFLIRFILNLISNLMKTILRVLINFNFSRFNFFKNNQKDFQIENLIIAAYYGKWDNTLLSHSIPIKKEIQNWQIQYWNRFKRRYY
;
A
#
# COMPACT_ATOMS: atom_id res chain seq x y z
N MET A 1 -2.57 24.45 6.61
CA MET A 1 -3.65 24.74 5.64
C MET A 1 -4.92 25.01 6.44
N ASN A 2 -5.46 26.23 6.39
CA ASN A 2 -6.74 26.54 7.03
C ASN A 2 -7.85 26.20 6.03
N LEU A 3 -8.42 25.01 6.17
CA LEU A 3 -9.51 24.56 5.31
C LEU A 3 -10.85 25.15 5.76
N SER A 4 -11.64 25.61 4.79
CA SER A 4 -13.05 25.91 4.99
C SER A 4 -13.83 24.66 5.40
N ASN A 5 -15.02 24.86 5.98
CA ASN A 5 -15.87 23.75 6.39
C ASN A 5 -16.29 22.87 5.21
N GLN A 6 -16.48 23.45 4.03
CA GLN A 6 -16.84 22.71 2.83
C GLN A 6 -15.70 21.78 2.39
N GLU A 7 -14.47 22.30 2.33
CA GLU A 7 -13.30 21.49 1.97
C GLU A 7 -13.07 20.33 2.95
N LYS A 8 -13.32 20.54 4.25
CA LYS A 8 -13.26 19.46 5.24
C LYS A 8 -14.29 18.36 4.96
N ILE A 9 -15.52 18.74 4.58
CA ILE A 9 -16.58 17.79 4.22
C ILE A 9 -16.19 16.99 2.98
N ASP A 10 -15.64 17.66 1.97
CA ASP A 10 -15.25 17.03 0.71
C ASP A 10 -14.07 16.07 0.89
N ILE A 11 -13.02 16.48 1.60
CA ILE A 11 -11.88 15.59 1.93
C ILE A 11 -12.37 14.41 2.77
N LEU A 12 -13.30 14.62 3.71
CA LEU A 12 -13.86 13.51 4.49
C LEU A 12 -14.63 12.52 3.59
N ARG A 13 -15.43 13.02 2.63
CA ARG A 13 -16.15 12.17 1.67
C ARG A 13 -15.19 11.35 0.80
N ILE A 14 -14.13 11.99 0.30
CA ILE A 14 -13.10 11.37 -0.53
C ILE A 14 -12.35 10.30 0.28
N SER A 15 -11.91 10.65 1.49
CA SER A 15 -11.21 9.74 2.41
C SER A 15 -12.03 8.47 2.64
N LYS A 16 -13.32 8.61 2.95
CA LYS A 16 -14.23 7.48 3.17
C LYS A 16 -14.24 6.52 1.99
N LYS A 17 -14.34 7.05 0.77
CA LYS A 17 -14.39 6.25 -0.46
C LYS A 17 -13.06 5.54 -0.72
N ILE A 18 -11.94 6.24 -0.58
CA ILE A 18 -10.60 5.66 -0.77
C ILE A 18 -10.36 4.53 0.24
N PHE A 19 -10.63 4.75 1.52
CA PHE A 19 -10.48 3.70 2.53
C PHE A 19 -11.35 2.47 2.23
N ILE A 20 -12.59 2.66 1.76
CA ILE A 20 -13.46 1.54 1.37
C ILE A 20 -12.88 0.77 0.18
N CYS A 21 -12.34 1.45 -0.84
CA CYS A 21 -11.70 0.78 -1.97
C CYS A 21 -10.48 -0.04 -1.50
N ILE A 22 -9.65 0.54 -0.63
CA ILE A 22 -8.48 -0.15 -0.07
C ILE A 22 -8.89 -1.39 0.73
N VAL A 23 -9.90 -1.28 1.60
CA VAL A 23 -10.40 -2.42 2.38
C VAL A 23 -10.92 -3.53 1.46
N ARG A 24 -11.60 -3.17 0.37
CA ARG A 24 -12.12 -4.14 -0.62
C ARG A 24 -11.01 -4.93 -1.30
N HIS A 25 -9.93 -4.25 -1.69
CA HIS A 25 -8.80 -4.86 -2.40
C HIS A 25 -7.86 -5.65 -1.46
N THR A 26 -7.73 -5.23 -0.20
CA THR A 26 -6.73 -5.83 0.73
C THR A 26 -7.32 -6.78 1.76
N GLY A 27 -8.65 -6.73 1.99
CA GLY A 27 -9.31 -7.42 3.09
C GLY A 27 -8.87 -6.96 4.48
N LYS A 28 -8.11 -5.86 4.60
CA LYS A 28 -7.62 -5.36 5.89
C LYS A 28 -8.75 -4.67 6.66
N ASP A 29 -8.72 -4.82 7.99
CA ASP A 29 -9.66 -4.14 8.88
C ASP A 29 -9.54 -2.62 8.75
N LEU A 30 -10.67 -1.95 8.56
CA LEU A 30 -10.72 -0.50 8.34
C LEU A 30 -10.09 0.32 9.49
N ASP A 31 -10.23 -0.16 10.73
CA ASP A 31 -9.72 0.50 11.95
C ASP A 31 -8.20 0.37 12.13
N LYS A 32 -7.54 -0.52 11.39
CA LYS A 32 -6.07 -0.69 11.39
C LYS A 32 -5.37 0.18 10.36
N LEU A 33 -6.10 0.77 9.42
CA LEU A 33 -5.54 1.61 8.37
C LEU A 33 -5.34 3.04 8.86
N SER A 34 -4.22 3.65 8.49
CA SER A 34 -3.90 5.05 8.81
C SER A 34 -3.59 5.84 7.54
N LEU A 35 -3.67 7.17 7.60
CA LEU A 35 -3.26 8.04 6.50
C LEU A 35 -1.82 7.78 6.03
N LYS A 36 -0.93 7.39 6.96
CA LYS A 36 0.48 7.11 6.68
C LYS A 36 0.74 5.69 6.20
N THR A 37 -0.28 4.84 6.16
CA THR A 37 -0.15 3.46 5.69
C THR A 37 0.30 3.48 4.24
N CYS A 38 1.40 2.77 3.96
CA CYS A 38 2.00 2.70 2.63
C CYS A 38 1.31 1.60 1.82
N ILE A 39 0.78 1.98 0.65
CA ILE A 39 0.09 1.09 -0.29
C ILE A 39 0.99 -0.10 -0.66
N VAL A 40 2.27 0.17 -0.94
CA VAL A 40 3.20 -0.89 -1.36
C VAL A 40 3.76 -1.65 -0.16
N LYS A 41 4.33 -0.95 0.82
CA LYS A 41 5.07 -1.61 1.92
C LYS A 41 4.15 -2.27 2.95
N ASP A 42 3.06 -1.62 3.33
CA ASP A 42 2.18 -2.09 4.41
C ASP A 42 1.03 -2.95 3.87
N LEU A 43 0.48 -2.58 2.71
CA LEU A 43 -0.66 -3.27 2.11
C LEU A 43 -0.25 -4.30 1.06
N ARG A 44 1.00 -4.26 0.59
CA ARG A 44 1.53 -5.16 -0.44
C ARG A 44 0.77 -5.09 -1.78
N ILE A 45 0.24 -3.92 -2.11
CA ILE A 45 -0.37 -3.64 -3.42
C ILE A 45 0.76 -3.15 -4.34
N SER A 46 1.10 -3.94 -5.35
CA SER A 46 2.16 -3.67 -6.34
C SER A 46 1.82 -4.37 -7.65
N GLY A 47 2.41 -3.92 -8.77
CA GLY A 47 2.14 -4.54 -10.07
C GLY A 47 0.70 -4.35 -10.51
N ASP A 48 0.11 -5.38 -11.12
CA ASP A 48 -1.28 -5.37 -11.62
C ASP A 48 -2.32 -4.99 -10.55
N ASP A 49 -2.10 -5.32 -9.28
CA ASP A 49 -3.00 -4.96 -8.17
C ASP A 49 -3.16 -3.43 -8.01
N VAL A 50 -2.16 -2.66 -8.45
CA VAL A 50 -2.20 -1.19 -8.43
C VAL A 50 -3.16 -0.67 -9.49
N ASP A 51 -3.16 -1.28 -10.68
CA ASP A 51 -4.02 -0.87 -11.78
C ASP A 51 -5.49 -1.10 -11.43
N ASP A 52 -5.81 -2.22 -10.78
CA ASP A 52 -7.14 -2.52 -10.27
C ASP A 52 -7.60 -1.52 -9.20
N LEU A 53 -6.70 -1.16 -8.28
CA LEU A 53 -6.99 -0.14 -7.25
C LEU A 53 -7.23 1.24 -7.89
N VAL A 54 -6.36 1.66 -8.81
CA VAL A 54 -6.45 2.94 -9.52
C VAL A 54 -7.73 2.98 -10.35
N GLN A 55 -8.08 1.90 -11.04
CA GLN A 55 -9.30 1.82 -11.82
C GLN A 55 -10.55 1.94 -10.94
N ASP A 56 -10.61 1.26 -9.78
CA ASP A 56 -11.75 1.37 -8.86
C ASP A 56 -11.87 2.79 -8.30
N ILE A 57 -10.76 3.47 -8.00
CA ILE A 57 -10.76 4.87 -7.54
C ILE A 57 -11.23 5.81 -8.65
N ASN A 58 -10.76 5.61 -9.89
CA ASN A 58 -11.14 6.42 -11.05
C ASN A 58 -12.64 6.36 -11.39
N ARG A 59 -13.36 5.31 -10.94
CA ARG A 59 -14.83 5.24 -11.04
C ARG A 59 -15.54 6.30 -10.19
N TYR A 60 -14.88 6.79 -9.13
CA TYR A 60 -15.45 7.79 -8.22
C TYR A 60 -14.83 9.19 -8.39
N PHE A 61 -13.53 9.25 -8.70
CA PHE A 61 -12.78 10.51 -8.80
C PHE A 61 -11.92 10.47 -10.06
N GLN A 62 -12.14 11.42 -10.97
CA GLN A 62 -11.26 11.56 -12.13
C GLN A 62 -9.94 12.19 -11.66
N ILE A 63 -8.87 11.39 -11.65
CA ILE A 63 -7.54 11.82 -11.25
C ILE A 63 -6.63 11.75 -12.46
N ASP A 64 -5.95 12.85 -12.76
CA ASP A 64 -4.88 12.86 -13.74
C ASP A 64 -3.61 12.22 -13.13
N TRP A 65 -3.27 11.03 -13.63
CA TRP A 65 -2.10 10.25 -13.22
C TRP A 65 -0.88 10.48 -14.12
N SER A 66 -0.96 11.36 -15.12
CA SER A 66 0.10 11.58 -16.12
C SER A 66 1.47 11.90 -15.51
N SER A 67 1.47 12.57 -14.36
CA SER A 67 2.67 12.98 -13.63
C SER A 67 3.17 11.94 -12.60
N LEU A 68 2.47 10.82 -12.44
CA LEU A 68 2.86 9.74 -11.53
C LEU A 68 3.88 8.82 -12.21
N ASN A 69 5.07 8.71 -11.60
CA ASN A 69 6.08 7.74 -12.04
C ASN A 69 5.80 6.36 -11.43
N PHE A 70 4.92 5.59 -12.07
CA PHE A 70 4.50 4.27 -11.57
C PHE A 70 5.67 3.33 -11.25
N LYS A 71 6.72 3.34 -12.08
CA LYS A 71 7.93 2.52 -11.87
C LYS A 71 8.64 2.84 -10.55
N GLU A 72 8.68 4.10 -10.17
CA GLU A 72 9.38 4.59 -8.97
C GLU A 72 8.59 4.30 -7.67
N TYR A 73 7.26 4.34 -7.74
CA TYR A 73 6.39 4.11 -6.58
C TYR A 73 6.02 2.64 -6.39
N PHE A 74 5.71 1.92 -7.47
CA PHE A 74 5.17 0.55 -7.40
C PHE A 74 6.18 -0.51 -7.84
N GLY A 75 7.33 -0.09 -8.38
CA GLY A 75 8.27 -0.98 -9.06
C GLY A 75 7.77 -1.25 -10.47
N GLY A 76 8.66 -1.12 -11.45
CA GLY A 76 8.33 -1.60 -12.78
C GLY A 76 8.32 -3.12 -12.74
N GLU A 77 7.24 -3.74 -13.21
CA GLU A 77 7.30 -5.13 -13.69
C GLU A 77 8.11 -5.18 -14.99
N GLY A 78 9.39 -4.84 -14.89
CA GLY A 78 10.36 -5.18 -15.91
C GLY A 78 10.91 -6.52 -15.51
N PHE A 79 10.61 -7.58 -16.26
CA PHE A 79 11.36 -8.83 -16.17
C PHE A 79 12.82 -8.51 -16.51
N SER A 80 13.60 -8.16 -15.51
CA SER A 80 15.04 -7.98 -15.67
C SER A 80 15.62 -9.37 -15.75
N ILE A 81 15.99 -9.80 -16.96
CA ILE A 81 16.66 -11.09 -17.20
C ILE A 81 17.85 -11.24 -16.25
N VAL A 82 18.55 -10.14 -15.96
CA VAL A 82 19.65 -10.12 -14.99
C VAL A 82 19.17 -10.39 -13.57
N GLU A 83 18.09 -9.75 -13.12
CA GLU A 83 17.52 -10.02 -11.78
C GLU A 83 16.89 -11.41 -11.71
N PHE A 84 16.34 -11.94 -12.80
CA PHE A 84 15.86 -13.31 -12.92
C PHE A 84 17.03 -14.30 -12.81
N PHE A 85 18.16 -14.08 -13.48
CA PHE A 85 19.35 -14.92 -13.32
C PHE A 85 19.95 -14.81 -11.93
N VAL A 86 19.98 -13.62 -11.32
CA VAL A 86 20.40 -13.45 -9.91
C VAL A 86 19.44 -14.16 -8.96
N PHE A 87 18.12 -14.09 -9.21
CA PHE A 87 17.11 -14.84 -8.48
C PHE A 87 17.30 -16.34 -8.67
N LEU A 88 17.60 -16.82 -9.87
CA LEU A 88 17.80 -18.23 -10.20
C LEU A 88 19.06 -18.77 -9.54
N ILE A 89 20.16 -18.00 -9.55
CA ILE A 89 21.38 -18.31 -8.78
C ILE A 89 21.07 -18.34 -7.28
N ARG A 90 20.36 -17.34 -6.74
CA ARG A 90 19.96 -17.32 -5.32
C ARG A 90 19.01 -18.46 -4.95
N PHE A 91 18.12 -18.84 -5.86
CA PHE A 91 17.19 -19.95 -5.70
C PHE A 91 17.95 -21.26 -5.67
N ILE A 92 18.89 -21.49 -6.59
CA ILE A 92 19.78 -22.65 -6.59
C ILE A 92 20.62 -22.68 -5.31
N LEU A 93 21.22 -21.55 -4.91
CA LEU A 93 21.97 -21.44 -3.66
C LEU A 93 21.09 -21.68 -2.42
N ASN A 94 19.83 -21.23 -2.42
CA ASN A 94 18.88 -21.51 -1.35
C ASN A 94 18.42 -22.98 -1.36
N LEU A 95 18.31 -23.61 -2.52
CA LEU A 95 17.97 -25.01 -2.67
C LEU A 95 19.11 -25.88 -2.13
N ILE A 96 20.35 -25.57 -2.51
CA ILE A 96 21.57 -26.19 -1.98
C ILE A 96 21.68 -25.90 -0.48
N SER A 97 21.47 -24.67 -0.04
CA SER A 97 21.48 -24.29 1.37
C SER A 97 20.40 -25.03 2.17
N ASN A 98 19.21 -25.25 1.60
CA ASN A 98 18.14 -25.99 2.25
C ASN A 98 18.39 -27.51 2.24
N LEU A 99 19.00 -28.06 1.18
CA LEU A 99 19.48 -29.44 1.16
C LEU A 99 20.57 -29.66 2.21
N MET A 100 21.56 -28.75 2.26
CA MET A 100 22.61 -28.72 3.28
C MET A 100 22.02 -28.50 4.68
N LYS A 101 20.98 -27.68 4.85
CA LYS A 101 20.25 -27.53 6.11
C LYS A 101 19.47 -28.79 6.46
N THR A 102 18.91 -29.52 5.51
CA THR A 102 18.23 -30.80 5.79
C THR A 102 19.26 -31.83 6.28
N ILE A 103 20.42 -31.92 5.62
CA ILE A 103 21.56 -32.75 6.03
C ILE A 103 22.09 -32.31 7.41
N LEU A 104 22.21 -31.00 7.65
CA LEU A 104 22.70 -30.42 8.90
C LEU A 104 21.66 -30.47 10.04
N ARG A 105 20.36 -30.42 9.73
CA ARG A 105 19.21 -30.53 10.67
C ARG A 105 19.02 -31.97 11.14
N VAL A 106 19.46 -32.96 10.35
CA VAL A 106 19.62 -34.35 10.81
C VAL A 106 20.80 -34.47 11.80
N LEU A 107 21.77 -33.56 11.76
CA LEU A 107 22.95 -33.57 12.63
C LEU A 107 22.85 -32.68 13.88
N ILE A 108 22.25 -31.50 13.83
CA ILE A 108 22.24 -30.54 14.96
C ILE A 108 20.94 -29.73 14.98
N ASN A 109 20.20 -29.86 16.08
CA ASN A 109 18.99 -29.11 16.40
C ASN A 109 19.23 -27.59 16.52
N PHE A 110 18.47 -26.80 15.74
CA PHE A 110 18.10 -25.36 15.85
C PHE A 110 19.23 -24.30 15.88
N ASN A 111 19.18 -23.17 15.16
CA ASN A 111 18.12 -22.15 15.07
C ASN A 111 18.28 -21.28 13.79
N PHE A 112 17.20 -20.79 13.17
CA PHE A 112 17.26 -20.00 11.93
C PHE A 112 16.86 -18.54 12.18
N SER A 113 17.71 -17.59 11.83
CA SER A 113 17.41 -16.15 11.86
C SER A 113 16.98 -15.62 10.48
N ARG A 114 15.91 -14.81 10.54
CA ARG A 114 15.29 -13.89 9.57
C ARG A 114 16.01 -13.63 8.23
N PHE A 115 15.31 -13.92 7.13
CA PHE A 115 15.60 -13.34 5.82
C PHE A 115 15.10 -11.89 5.74
N ASN A 116 15.99 -10.98 5.34
CA ASN A 116 15.63 -9.63 4.92
C ASN A 116 15.02 -9.71 3.52
N PHE A 117 13.74 -9.37 3.42
CA PHE A 117 13.09 -9.10 2.13
C PHE A 117 13.86 -7.97 1.43
N PHE A 118 13.97 -8.08 0.10
CA PHE A 118 14.59 -7.09 -0.77
C PHE A 118 14.18 -5.67 -0.35
N LYS A 119 15.16 -4.83 0.00
CA LYS A 119 14.95 -3.39 0.11
C LYS A 119 14.76 -2.86 -1.31
N ASN A 120 13.51 -2.83 -1.77
CA ASN A 120 13.16 -1.99 -2.91
C ASN A 120 13.25 -0.54 -2.42
N ASN A 121 14.11 0.27 -3.06
CA ASN A 121 14.20 1.71 -2.85
C ASN A 121 12.98 2.46 -3.43
N GLN A 122 11.79 1.85 -3.37
CA GLN A 122 10.54 2.44 -3.83
C GLN A 122 10.15 3.58 -2.90
N LYS A 123 9.70 4.69 -3.50
CA LYS A 123 9.16 5.83 -2.76
C LYS A 123 7.90 5.42 -2.02
N ASP A 124 7.71 5.99 -0.83
CA ASP A 124 6.52 5.72 -0.04
C ASP A 124 5.28 6.31 -0.73
N PHE A 125 4.35 5.43 -1.09
CA PHE A 125 3.03 5.81 -1.59
C PHE A 125 2.01 5.63 -0.46
N GLN A 126 1.69 6.70 0.26
CA GLN A 126 0.79 6.67 1.41
C GLN A 126 -0.68 6.90 1.02
N ILE A 127 -1.62 6.42 1.83
CA ILE A 127 -3.06 6.68 1.65
C ILE A 127 -3.36 8.19 1.64
N GLU A 128 -2.65 8.97 2.43
CA GLU A 128 -2.75 10.44 2.45
C GLU A 128 -2.51 11.05 1.07
N ASN A 129 -1.46 10.59 0.37
CA ASN A 129 -1.10 11.09 -0.96
C ASN A 129 -2.21 10.82 -1.97
N LEU A 130 -2.84 9.65 -1.86
CA LEU A 130 -3.95 9.23 -2.69
C LEU A 130 -5.20 10.10 -2.48
N ILE A 131 -5.49 10.46 -1.22
CA ILE A 131 -6.60 11.35 -0.88
C ILE A 131 -6.35 12.76 -1.42
N ILE A 132 -5.13 13.26 -1.31
CA ILE A 132 -4.74 14.57 -1.84
C ILE A 132 -4.87 14.60 -3.36
N ALA A 133 -4.39 13.57 -4.05
CA ALA A 133 -4.52 13.45 -5.50
C ALA A 133 -5.99 13.41 -5.94
N ALA A 134 -6.84 12.68 -5.22
CA ALA A 134 -8.28 12.65 -5.47
C ALA A 134 -8.98 13.99 -5.21
N TYR A 135 -8.54 14.74 -4.20
CA TYR A 135 -9.10 16.05 -3.87
C TYR A 135 -8.76 17.10 -4.94
N TYR A 136 -7.51 17.13 -5.40
CA TYR A 136 -7.09 18.07 -6.45
C TYR A 136 -7.37 17.59 -7.88
N GLY A 137 -7.80 16.34 -8.05
CA GLY A 137 -8.05 15.73 -9.36
C GLY A 137 -6.79 15.45 -10.18
N LYS A 138 -5.60 15.52 -9.56
CA LYS A 138 -4.32 15.23 -10.23
C LYS A 138 -3.26 14.76 -9.25
N TRP A 139 -2.34 13.93 -9.74
CA TRP A 139 -1.12 13.60 -9.03
C TRP A 139 -0.08 14.71 -9.22
N ASP A 140 0.35 15.32 -8.11
CA ASP A 140 1.35 16.40 -8.14
C ASP A 140 2.27 16.30 -6.93
N ASN A 141 3.54 15.96 -7.17
CA ASN A 141 4.54 15.75 -6.12
C ASN A 141 4.73 16.97 -5.19
N THR A 142 4.42 18.18 -5.67
CA THR A 142 4.52 19.41 -4.86
C THR A 142 3.39 19.52 -3.83
N LEU A 143 2.21 19.01 -4.17
CA LEU A 143 1.01 19.05 -3.32
C LEU A 143 1.04 17.97 -2.22
N LEU A 144 1.74 16.86 -2.45
CA LEU A 144 1.87 15.74 -1.52
C LEU A 144 2.66 16.05 -0.23
N SER A 145 3.27 17.23 -0.13
CA SER A 145 3.90 17.71 1.11
C SER A 145 2.89 18.18 2.16
N HIS A 146 1.62 18.36 1.78
CA HIS A 146 0.57 18.83 2.67
C HIS A 146 0.01 17.70 3.51
N SER A 147 -0.14 17.92 4.82
CA SER A 147 -0.86 16.99 5.69
C SER A 147 -2.35 17.32 5.77
N ILE A 148 -3.18 16.29 5.79
CA ILE A 148 -4.63 16.41 5.92
C ILE A 148 -4.96 16.77 7.38
N PRO A 149 -5.53 17.96 7.66
CA PRO A 149 -5.74 18.43 9.03
C PRO A 149 -6.93 17.74 9.73
N ILE A 150 -7.77 16.99 8.99
CA ILE A 150 -8.97 16.31 9.51
C ILE A 150 -8.74 14.82 9.87
N LYS A 151 -7.52 14.48 10.29
CA LYS A 151 -7.13 13.10 10.59
C LYS A 151 -8.00 12.46 11.69
N LYS A 152 -8.40 13.24 12.71
CA LYS A 152 -9.20 12.74 13.83
C LYS A 152 -10.62 12.37 13.39
N GLU A 153 -11.22 13.19 12.54
CA GLU A 153 -12.56 12.99 11.99
C GLU A 153 -12.62 11.71 11.13
N ILE A 154 -11.59 11.49 10.31
CA ILE A 154 -11.45 10.27 9.51
C ILE A 154 -11.34 9.04 10.43
N GLN A 155 -10.45 9.08 11.43
CA GLN A 155 -10.24 7.96 12.35
C GLN A 155 -11.50 7.64 13.17
N ASN A 156 -12.19 8.65 13.67
CA ASN A 156 -13.46 8.48 14.38
C ASN A 156 -14.50 7.79 13.49
N TRP A 157 -14.60 8.18 12.22
CA TRP A 157 -15.48 7.52 11.28
C TRP A 157 -15.08 6.06 11.03
N GLN A 158 -13.78 5.76 10.84
CA GLN A 158 -13.29 4.39 10.62
C GLN A 158 -13.72 3.46 11.77
N ILE A 159 -13.48 3.88 13.01
CA ILE A 159 -13.85 3.12 14.21
C ILE A 159 -15.36 2.89 14.28
N GLN A 160 -16.16 3.95 14.10
CA GLN A 160 -17.62 3.84 14.16
C GLN A 160 -18.20 2.97 13.04
N TYR A 161 -17.66 3.07 11.83
CA TYR A 161 -18.07 2.25 10.71
C TYR A 161 -17.73 0.78 10.95
N TRP A 162 -16.51 0.49 11.37
CA TRP A 162 -16.06 -0.87 11.63
C TRP A 162 -16.81 -1.54 12.77
N ASN A 163 -17.08 -0.81 13.87
CA ASN A 163 -17.89 -1.31 14.98
C ASN A 163 -19.34 -1.62 14.57
N ARG A 164 -19.89 -0.88 13.59
CA ARG A 164 -21.22 -1.20 13.03
C ARG A 164 -21.17 -2.41 12.12
N PHE A 165 -20.13 -2.52 11.29
CA PHE A 165 -19.91 -3.68 10.42
C PHE A 165 -19.77 -4.96 11.24
N LYS A 166 -18.91 -4.96 12.27
CA LYS A 166 -18.71 -6.12 13.16
C LYS A 166 -20.03 -6.60 13.77
N ARG A 167 -20.80 -5.69 14.38
CA ARG A 167 -22.12 -6.02 14.97
C ARG A 167 -23.14 -6.63 14.01
N ARG A 168 -22.97 -6.47 12.70
CA ARG A 168 -23.91 -6.97 11.70
C ARG A 168 -23.51 -8.34 11.14
N TYR A 169 -22.22 -8.64 11.11
CA TYR A 169 -21.67 -9.81 10.40
C TYR A 169 -20.89 -10.78 11.31
N TYR A 170 -20.65 -10.40 12.56
CA TYR A 170 -20.10 -11.24 13.64
C TYR A 170 -21.10 -11.26 14.79
#